data_AF-A0A502YW97-F1
#
_entry.id   AF-A0A502YW97-F1
#
_cell.length_a   1.000
_cell.length_b   1.000
_cell.length_c   1.000
_cell.angle_alpha   90.00
_cell.angle_beta   90.00
_cell.angle_gamma   90.00
#
_symmetry.space_group_name_H-M   'P 1'
#
loop_
_entity.id
_entity.type
_entity.pdbx_description
1 polymer ?
#
loop_
_entity_poly.entity_id
_entity_poly.type
_entity_poly.pdbx_seq_one_letter_code
_entity_poly.pdbx_strand_id
1 'polypeptide(L)' 'EPIPRRADLDRQTPRVSVCVHRTALATRPLGRDELKRFKDWKDGRPETELNFKFYRQATNKIVSLSDATVAFLDEFF' A
#
# COMPACT_ATOMS: atom_id res chain seq x y z
N GLU A 1 -12.31 14.46 15.80
CA GLU A 1 -12.04 15.10 17.10
C GLU A 1 -10.88 14.38 17.78
N PRO A 2 -9.92 15.08 18.40
CA PRO A 2 -8.80 14.44 19.09
C PRO A 2 -9.28 13.73 20.37
N ILE A 3 -8.77 12.52 20.63
CA ILE A 3 -9.13 11.73 21.82
C ILE A 3 -8.14 12.04 22.95
N PRO A 4 -8.59 12.42 24.16
CA PRO A 4 -7.71 12.69 25.30
C PRO A 4 -6.86 11.48 25.70
N ARG A 5 -5.67 11.73 26.26
CA ARG A 5 -4.80 10.66 26.77
C ARG A 5 -5.42 10.00 28.01
N ARG A 6 -5.48 8.68 28.04
CA ARG A 6 -5.91 7.86 29.17
C ARG A 6 -4.70 7.39 29.99
N ALA A 7 -4.62 7.83 31.25
CA ALA A 7 -3.50 7.51 32.14
C ALA A 7 -3.56 6.08 32.71
N ASP A 8 -4.74 5.45 32.64
CA ASP A 8 -4.98 4.07 33.07
C ASP A 8 -4.51 3.02 32.06
N LEU A 9 -4.10 3.44 30.86
CA LEU A 9 -3.62 2.56 29.80
C LEU A 9 -2.11 2.69 29.62
N ASP A 10 -1.40 1.56 29.64
CA ASP A 10 0.01 1.51 29.22
C ASP A 10 0.20 2.00 27.78
N ARG A 11 -0.81 1.76 26.92
CA ARG A 11 -0.84 2.22 25.54
C ARG A 11 -2.27 2.40 25.06
N GLN A 12 -2.59 3.60 24.56
CA GLN A 12 -3.92 3.92 24.03
C GLN A 12 -4.08 3.56 22.54
N THR A 13 -3.00 3.54 21.77
CA THR A 13 -3.03 3.14 20.35
C THR A 13 -2.70 1.65 20.24
N PRO A 14 -3.58 0.81 19.68
CA PRO A 14 -3.26 -0.59 19.42
C PRO A 14 -1.94 -0.74 18.65
N ARG A 15 -1.16 -1.77 18.99
CA ARG A 15 0.08 -2.11 18.26
C ARG A 15 -0.18 -3.36 17.43
N VAL A 16 0.20 -3.29 16.16
CA VAL A 16 0.26 -4.45 15.27
C VAL A 16 1.73 -4.70 14.95
N SER A 17 2.17 -5.96 15.02
CA SER A 17 3.50 -6.38 14.57
C SER A 17 3.34 -7.30 13.37
N VAL A 18 4.13 -7.10 12.32
CA VAL A 18 4.05 -7.88 11.09
C VAL A 18 5.47 -8.32 10.73
N CYS A 19 5.64 -9.61 10.42
CA CYS A 19 6.88 -10.14 9.89
C CYS A 19 6.71 -10.38 8.39
N VAL A 20 7.61 -9.81 7.58
CA VAL A 20 7.57 -9.96 6.11
C VAL A 20 8.76 -10.81 5.69
N HIS A 21 8.49 -11.89 4.97
CA HIS A 21 9.50 -12.72 4.30
C HIS A 21 9.29 -12.60 2.78
N ARG A 22 10.36 -12.32 2.04
CA ARG A 22 10.30 -12.17 0.58
C ARG A 22 10.45 -13.54 -0.08
N THR A 23 9.42 -13.98 -0.78
CA THR A 23 9.38 -15.29 -1.47
C THR A 23 9.82 -15.25 -2.92
N ALA A 24 9.72 -14.09 -3.59
CA ALA A 24 10.10 -13.90 -4.99
C ALA A 24 10.62 -12.48 -5.25
N LEU A 25 11.25 -12.28 -6.41
CA LEU A 25 11.67 -10.97 -6.93
C LEU A 25 10.87 -10.66 -8.19
N ALA A 26 10.50 -9.39 -8.38
CA ALA A 26 9.80 -8.99 -9.58
C ALA A 26 10.70 -9.17 -10.82
N THR A 27 10.15 -9.75 -11.87
CA THR A 27 10.82 -10.02 -13.16
C THR A 27 10.73 -8.83 -14.12
N ARG A 28 9.88 -7.84 -13.81
CA ARG A 28 9.62 -6.64 -14.63
C ARG A 28 9.58 -5.39 -13.74
N PRO A 29 9.97 -4.21 -14.27
CA PRO A 29 9.89 -2.95 -13.51
C PRO A 29 8.45 -2.57 -13.13
N LEU A 30 8.25 -2.06 -11.91
CA LEU A 30 6.97 -1.54 -11.41
C LEU A 30 7.20 -0.36 -10.45
N GLY A 31 7.84 0.68 -10.97
CA GLY A 31 8.24 1.87 -10.23
C GLY A 31 7.45 3.10 -10.64
N ARG A 32 7.98 4.27 -10.24
CA ARG A 32 7.36 5.56 -10.55
C ARG A 32 7.30 5.82 -12.06
N ASP A 33 8.29 5.38 -12.82
CA ASP A 33 8.36 5.64 -14.26
C ASP A 33 7.30 4.90 -15.05
N GLU A 34 6.95 3.69 -14.61
CA GLU A 34 5.89 2.86 -15.17
C GLU A 34 4.51 3.38 -14.75
N LEU A 35 4.39 3.87 -13.51
CA LEU A 35 3.11 4.19 -12.89
C LEU A 35 2.64 5.64 -13.08
N LYS A 36 3.54 6.60 -13.28
CA LYS A 36 3.20 8.05 -13.31
C LYS A 36 2.16 8.45 -14.36
N ARG A 37 2.01 7.67 -15.43
CA ARG A 37 1.04 7.92 -16.51
C ARG A 37 -0.40 7.57 -16.11
N PHE A 38 -0.57 6.67 -15.14
CA PHE A 38 -1.88 6.18 -14.67
C PHE A 38 -2.43 7.09 -13.59
N LYS A 39 -2.91 8.27 -14.01
CA LYS A 39 -3.32 9.37 -13.13
C LYS A 39 -4.83 9.67 -13.17
N ASP A 40 -5.59 8.95 -14.00
CA ASP A 40 -7.03 9.09 -14.04
C ASP A 40 -7.66 8.23 -12.95
N TRP A 41 -8.01 8.83 -11.82
CA TRP A 41 -8.59 8.14 -10.68
C TRP A 41 -9.84 7.30 -11.02
N LYS A 42 -10.58 7.64 -12.09
CA LYS A 42 -11.84 6.99 -12.43
C LYS A 42 -11.69 5.86 -13.44
N ASP A 43 -10.49 5.55 -13.89
CA ASP A 43 -10.26 4.52 -14.91
C ASP A 43 -10.40 3.08 -14.38
N GLY A 44 -10.45 2.89 -13.06
CA GLY A 44 -10.62 1.59 -12.42
C GLY A 44 -9.44 0.63 -12.60
N ARG A 45 -8.30 1.12 -13.11
CA ARG A 45 -7.16 0.27 -13.46
C ARG A 45 -6.32 -0.09 -12.24
N PRO A 46 -5.79 -1.33 -12.17
CA PRO A 46 -4.80 -1.73 -11.17
C PRO A 46 -3.60 -0.78 -11.08
N GLU A 47 -3.08 -0.32 -12.22
CA GLU A 47 -1.91 0.54 -12.25
C GLU A 47 -2.21 1.93 -11.68
N THR A 48 -3.44 2.43 -11.87
CA THR A 48 -3.90 3.68 -11.26
C THR A 48 -3.99 3.51 -9.75
N GLU A 49 -4.57 2.42 -9.27
CA GLU A 49 -4.63 2.13 -7.84
C GLU A 49 -3.22 2.10 -7.21
N LEU A 50 -2.29 1.40 -7.85
CA LEU A 50 -0.88 1.34 -7.42
C LEU A 50 -0.20 2.72 -7.47
N ASN A 51 -0.41 3.47 -8.55
CA ASN A 51 0.12 4.82 -8.68
C ASN A 51 -0.33 5.66 -7.48
N PHE A 52 -1.62 5.70 -7.16
CA PHE A 52 -2.16 6.50 -6.05
C PHE A 52 -1.73 5.99 -4.66
N LYS A 53 -1.60 4.68 -4.44
CA LYS A 53 -1.09 4.14 -3.17
C LYS A 53 0.40 4.42 -2.99
N PHE A 54 1.18 4.41 -4.07
CA PHE A 54 2.59 4.78 -4.04
C PHE A 54 2.80 6.30 -4.08
N TYR A 55 1.82 7.07 -4.56
CA TYR A 55 1.89 8.52 -4.82
C TYR A 55 2.21 9.36 -3.58
N ARG A 56 1.95 8.84 -2.38
CA ARG A 56 2.62 9.34 -1.18
C ARG A 56 3.12 8.15 -0.36
N GLN A 57 4.37 7.76 -0.58
CA GLN A 57 5.10 6.97 0.39
C GLN A 57 5.26 7.79 1.68
N ALA A 58 4.21 7.83 2.50
CA ALA A 58 4.40 7.96 3.92
C ALA A 58 4.98 6.61 4.33
N THR A 59 6.29 6.58 4.55
CA THR A 59 7.19 5.41 4.67
C THR A 59 6.82 4.37 5.74
N ASN A 60 5.64 4.44 6.35
CA ASN A 60 5.18 3.57 7.44
C ASN A 60 3.67 3.27 7.32
N LYS A 61 3.22 2.77 6.17
CA LYS A 61 1.80 2.41 5.96
C LYS A 61 1.62 0.99 5.47
N ILE A 62 0.61 0.34 6.00
CA ILE A 62 0.03 -0.90 5.47
C ILE A 62 -1.32 -0.50 4.86
N VAL A 63 -1.54 -0.88 3.60
CA VAL A 63 -2.75 -0.58 2.84
C VAL A 63 -3.28 -1.87 2.23
N SER A 64 -4.60 -1.99 2.12
CA SER A 64 -5.24 -3.07 1.34
C SER A 64 -5.08 -2.80 -0.16
N LEU A 65 -5.27 -3.83 -0.98
CA LEU A 65 -5.38 -3.75 -2.44
C LEU A 65 -6.72 -4.32 -2.87
N SER A 66 -7.24 -3.89 -4.03
CA SER A 66 -8.34 -4.60 -4.68
C SER A 66 -7.89 -5.93 -5.27
N ASP A 67 -8.83 -6.88 -5.46
CA ASP A 67 -8.55 -8.19 -6.06
C ASP A 67 -7.95 -8.05 -7.47
N ALA A 68 -8.43 -7.09 -8.26
CA ALA A 68 -7.88 -6.81 -9.59
C ALA A 68 -6.41 -6.36 -9.53
N THR A 69 -6.04 -5.59 -8.49
CA THR A 69 -4.65 -5.17 -8.28
C THR A 69 -3.78 -6.33 -7.80
N VAL A 70 -4.31 -7.25 -6.99
CA VAL A 70 -3.61 -8.47 -6.59
C VAL A 70 -3.31 -9.33 -7.82
N ALA A 71 -4.33 -9.63 -8.64
CA ALA A 71 -4.15 -10.42 -9.85
C ALA A 71 -3.13 -9.79 -10.82
N PHE A 72 -3.15 -8.47 -10.98
CA PHE A 72 -2.15 -7.75 -11.78
C PHE A 72 -0.72 -7.87 -11.21
N LEU A 73 -0.55 -7.78 -9.89
CA LEU A 73 0.76 -7.91 -9.24
C LEU A 73 1.34 -9.32 -9.34
N ASP A 74 0.49 -10.35 -9.29
CA ASP A 74 0.91 -11.75 -9.40
C ASP A 74 1.62 -12.04 -10.72
N GLU A 75 1.35 -11.28 -11.79
CA GLU A 75 2.04 -11.45 -13.06
C GLU A 75 3.52 -11.02 -13.02
N PHE A 76 3.97 -10.30 -11.98
CA PHE A 76 5.33 -9.77 -11.91
C PHE A 76 6.33 -10.76 -11.29
N PHE A 77 5.88 -11.79 -10.58
CA PHE A 77 6.72 -12.71 -9.81
C PHE A 77 6.67 -14.13 -10.37
#